data_AF-A0A9W8QSQ9-F1
#
_entry.id   AF-A0A9W8QSQ9-F1
#
_cell.length_a   1.000
_cell.length_b   1.000
_cell.length_c   1.000
_cell.angle_alpha   90.00
_cell.angle_beta   90.00
_cell.angle_gamma   90.00
#
_symmetry.space_group_name_H-M   'P 1'
#
loop_
_entity.id
_entity.type
_entity.pdbx_description
1 polymer ?
#
loop_
_entity_poly.entity_id
_entity_poly.type
_entity_poly.pdbx_seq_one_letter_code
_entity_poly.pdbx_strand_id
1 'polypeptide(L)'
;MDMYWFCQVDIYQGFWATPWASVTPLQTSLVGAITVILEALLGFLEEKTSLIYSDPRLFYYQTQGWISRGRTSYPAYASNARGGVIAQGAYKGVHVPAFQCTIPALELLYSYDWQVSSYLHDQELYCEKQNIELMRIDAWLSYVGRTDMISRGPRDLLNGAPALVQLLQAEFEVDFMNIDLSAKEGGHQDIQGLADNVMDFLTDEELNEAEQLYILVALLRAVKVCQCVLAGSSTAEIHEILLKDVQAHLV
;
A
#
# COMPACT_ATOMS: atom_id res chain seq x y z
N MET A 1 -13.83 10.49 -0.20
CA MET A 1 -12.72 9.54 -0.46
C MET A 1 -12.72 8.51 0.64
N ASP A 2 -12.47 7.24 0.32
CA ASP A 2 -12.67 6.13 1.27
C ASP A 2 -11.39 5.32 1.52
N MET A 3 -10.34 6.01 1.93
CA MET A 3 -9.06 5.38 2.26
C MET A 3 -9.17 4.42 3.44
N TYR A 4 -10.13 4.66 4.33
CA TYR A 4 -10.47 3.75 5.41
C TYR A 4 -10.74 2.33 4.89
N TRP A 5 -11.51 2.15 3.81
CA TRP A 5 -11.72 0.82 3.22
C TRP A 5 -10.56 0.39 2.31
N PHE A 6 -9.97 1.29 1.53
CA PHE A 6 -8.88 0.94 0.62
C PHE A 6 -7.63 0.42 1.34
N CYS A 7 -7.36 0.85 2.57
CA CYS A 7 -6.22 0.33 3.33
C CYS A 7 -6.45 -1.10 3.83
N GLN A 8 -7.69 -1.58 3.92
CA GLN A 8 -8.01 -2.88 4.53
C GLN A 8 -8.67 -3.90 3.60
N VAL A 9 -9.03 -3.52 2.37
CA VAL A 9 -9.66 -4.42 1.39
C VAL A 9 -8.79 -5.64 1.09
N ASP A 10 -9.38 -6.83 1.05
CA ASP A 10 -8.65 -8.06 0.73
C ASP A 10 -8.01 -8.03 -0.66
N ILE A 11 -6.82 -8.61 -0.78
CA ILE A 11 -6.16 -8.86 -2.06
C ILE A 11 -6.46 -10.29 -2.49
N TYR A 12 -6.96 -10.46 -3.71
CA TYR A 12 -7.30 -11.76 -4.29
C TYR A 12 -6.96 -11.80 -5.78
N GLN A 13 -7.12 -12.97 -6.40
CA GLN A 13 -6.88 -13.12 -7.83
C GLN A 13 -7.96 -12.40 -8.64
N GLY A 14 -7.58 -11.40 -9.42
CA GLY A 14 -8.48 -10.72 -10.35
C GLY A 14 -8.19 -9.24 -10.50
N PHE A 15 -8.96 -8.59 -11.35
CA PHE A 15 -8.87 -7.16 -11.63
C PHE A 15 -9.60 -6.35 -10.57
N TRP A 16 -9.09 -5.13 -10.34
CA TRP A 16 -9.72 -4.15 -9.48
C TRP A 16 -10.83 -3.43 -10.26
N ALA A 17 -12.08 -3.73 -9.91
CA ALA A 17 -13.27 -3.33 -10.65
C ALA A 17 -13.93 -2.04 -10.11
N THR A 18 -14.65 -1.36 -11.00
CA THR A 18 -15.27 -0.01 -10.88
C THR A 18 -16.72 -0.13 -10.39
N PRO A 19 -16.95 0.18 -9.10
CA PRO A 19 -17.57 1.48 -8.81
C PRO A 19 -16.67 2.38 -7.94
N TRP A 20 -15.55 1.85 -7.45
CA TRP A 20 -14.70 2.55 -6.48
C TRP A 20 -13.87 3.69 -7.07
N ALA A 21 -13.65 3.74 -8.39
CA ALA A 21 -12.87 4.81 -9.01
C ALA A 21 -13.43 6.22 -8.69
N SER A 22 -14.75 6.34 -8.49
CA SER A 22 -15.40 7.61 -8.13
C SER A 22 -15.06 8.12 -6.72
N VAL A 23 -14.56 7.24 -5.84
CA VAL A 23 -14.19 7.55 -4.46
C VAL A 23 -12.68 7.45 -4.20
N THR A 24 -11.90 7.15 -5.24
CA THR A 24 -10.44 7.08 -5.24
C THR A 24 -9.82 8.48 -5.41
N PRO A 25 -8.68 8.79 -4.77
CA PRO A 25 -7.90 9.99 -5.09
C PRO A 25 -7.56 10.11 -6.57
N LEU A 26 -7.34 11.34 -7.03
CA LEU A 26 -6.84 11.58 -8.39
C LEU A 26 -5.45 10.96 -8.58
N GLN A 27 -5.16 10.52 -9.80
CA GLN A 27 -3.87 9.92 -10.17
C GLN A 27 -2.66 10.81 -9.78
N THR A 28 -2.76 12.12 -9.96
CA THR A 28 -1.70 13.07 -9.57
C THR A 28 -1.43 13.03 -8.06
N SER A 29 -2.49 13.01 -7.24
CA SER A 29 -2.36 12.83 -5.79
C SER A 29 -1.75 11.47 -5.42
N LEU A 30 -2.13 10.38 -6.11
CA LEU A 30 -1.54 9.06 -5.85
C LEU A 30 -0.02 9.02 -6.17
N VAL A 31 0.39 9.63 -7.27
CA VAL A 31 1.81 9.68 -7.67
C VAL A 31 2.61 10.55 -6.70
N GLY A 32 2.07 11.71 -6.30
CA GLY A 32 2.68 12.56 -5.28
C GLY A 32 2.80 11.84 -3.94
N ALA A 33 1.74 11.17 -3.51
CA ALA A 33 1.73 10.39 -2.27
C ALA A 33 2.80 9.28 -2.28
N ILE A 34 2.91 8.48 -3.35
CA ILE A 34 3.96 7.44 -3.43
C ILE A 34 5.35 8.07 -3.34
N THR A 35 5.59 9.15 -4.08
CA THR A 35 6.89 9.83 -4.08
C THR A 35 7.27 10.28 -2.66
N VAL A 36 6.36 10.96 -1.97
CA VAL A 36 6.59 11.46 -0.60
C VAL A 36 6.74 10.31 0.41
N ILE A 37 5.91 9.27 0.30
CA ILE A 37 5.99 8.11 1.20
C ILE A 37 7.31 7.38 1.01
N LEU A 38 7.78 7.20 -0.23
CA LEU A 38 9.07 6.56 -0.48
C LEU A 38 10.23 7.40 0.08
N GLU A 39 10.19 8.73 -0.05
CA GLU A 39 11.17 9.61 0.60
C GLU A 39 11.13 9.48 2.13
N ALA A 40 9.94 9.55 2.75
CA ALA A 40 9.78 9.37 4.19
C ALA A 40 10.27 8.00 4.69
N LEU A 41 10.04 6.94 3.90
CA LEU A 41 10.52 5.59 4.20
C LEU A 41 12.05 5.50 4.21
N LEU A 42 12.78 6.33 3.44
CA LEU A 42 14.25 6.36 3.47
C LEU A 42 14.81 6.87 4.81
N GLY A 43 14.01 7.60 5.59
CA GLY A 43 14.34 7.95 6.98
C GLY A 43 14.44 6.73 7.91
N PHE A 44 13.80 5.61 7.56
CA PHE A 44 13.79 4.37 8.34
C PHE A 44 14.50 3.20 7.66
N LEU A 45 14.42 3.13 6.33
CA LEU A 45 14.80 1.98 5.53
C LEU A 45 15.96 2.34 4.59
N GLU A 46 17.05 1.60 4.70
CA GLU A 46 18.17 1.70 3.78
C GLU A 46 17.84 1.00 2.46
N GLU A 47 18.00 1.72 1.35
CA GLU A 47 17.81 1.18 0.00
C GLU A 47 18.72 -0.04 -0.22
N LYS A 48 18.20 -1.08 -0.91
CA LYS A 48 18.88 -2.36 -1.19
C LYS A 48 19.10 -3.26 0.03
N THR A 49 19.02 -2.71 1.24
CA THR A 49 19.09 -3.50 2.48
C THR A 49 17.70 -3.84 2.98
N SER A 50 16.89 -2.84 3.35
CA SER A 50 15.58 -2.98 4.00
C SER A 50 14.41 -2.39 3.20
N LEU A 51 14.66 -1.49 2.24
CA LEU A 51 13.74 -1.16 1.14
C LEU A 51 14.31 -1.72 -0.17
N ILE A 52 13.64 -2.71 -0.75
CA ILE A 52 14.17 -3.48 -1.89
C ILE A 52 13.22 -3.40 -3.07
N TYR A 53 13.73 -2.95 -4.21
CA TYR A 53 13.04 -3.06 -5.48
C TYR A 53 13.42 -4.36 -6.18
N SER A 54 12.42 -5.19 -6.49
CA SER A 54 12.62 -6.56 -6.93
C SER A 54 12.07 -6.80 -8.33
N ASP A 55 12.87 -7.46 -9.18
CA ASP A 55 12.34 -8.09 -10.39
C ASP A 55 11.38 -9.22 -9.97
N PRO A 56 10.13 -9.21 -10.44
CA PRO A 56 9.16 -10.22 -10.09
C PRO A 56 9.67 -11.66 -10.31
N ARG A 57 10.54 -11.89 -11.29
CA ARG A 57 11.07 -13.22 -11.60
C ARG A 57 11.87 -13.86 -10.46
N LEU A 58 12.38 -13.11 -9.50
CA LEU A 58 13.30 -13.67 -8.49
C LEU A 58 12.58 -14.22 -7.25
N PHE A 59 11.46 -13.61 -6.83
CA PHE A 59 10.81 -13.94 -5.56
C PHE A 59 9.29 -14.09 -5.66
N TYR A 60 8.68 -13.80 -6.82
CA TYR A 60 7.22 -13.83 -6.96
C TYR A 60 6.66 -15.23 -7.08
N TYR A 61 7.42 -16.22 -7.56
CA TYR A 61 6.85 -17.54 -7.88
C TYR A 61 6.13 -18.24 -6.71
N GLN A 62 6.58 -18.03 -5.47
CA GLN A 62 5.94 -18.63 -4.31
C GLN A 62 4.61 -17.93 -3.95
N THR A 63 4.60 -16.59 -3.92
CA THR A 63 3.39 -15.79 -3.68
C THR A 63 2.41 -15.91 -4.86
N GLN A 64 2.93 -16.05 -6.08
CA GLN A 64 2.14 -16.34 -7.27
C GLN A 64 1.42 -17.68 -7.11
N GLY A 65 2.11 -18.73 -6.67
CA GLY A 65 1.47 -20.02 -6.37
C GLY A 65 0.40 -19.92 -5.27
N TRP A 66 0.50 -18.96 -4.35
CA TRP A 66 -0.53 -18.68 -3.35
C TRP A 66 -1.79 -18.08 -3.98
N ILE A 67 -1.63 -16.99 -4.74
CA ILE A 67 -2.76 -16.29 -5.37
C ILE A 67 -3.44 -17.14 -6.44
N SER A 68 -2.69 -17.91 -7.25
CA SER A 68 -3.26 -18.82 -8.26
C SER A 68 -4.07 -19.98 -7.67
N ARG A 69 -3.95 -20.24 -6.36
CA ARG A 69 -4.79 -21.22 -5.63
C ARG A 69 -6.05 -20.56 -5.05
N GLY A 70 -6.37 -19.34 -5.45
CA GLY A 70 -7.54 -18.59 -4.97
C GLY A 70 -7.41 -18.13 -3.52
N ARG A 71 -6.20 -18.08 -2.95
CA ARG A 71 -5.99 -17.59 -1.59
C ARG A 71 -5.90 -16.07 -1.58
N THR A 72 -6.40 -15.47 -0.50
CA THR A 72 -6.39 -14.01 -0.31
C THR A 72 -5.32 -13.56 0.68
N SER A 73 -5.05 -12.26 0.75
CA SER A 73 -4.31 -11.62 1.84
C SER A 73 -5.01 -10.36 2.32
N TYR A 74 -4.68 -9.95 3.54
CA TYR A 74 -5.13 -8.70 4.14
C TYR A 74 -4.17 -8.35 5.29
N PRO A 75 -4.01 -7.05 5.62
CA PRO A 75 -3.10 -6.61 6.66
C PRO A 75 -3.61 -6.97 8.07
N ALA A 76 -2.74 -6.89 9.08
CA ALA A 76 -3.10 -7.24 10.46
C ALA A 76 -4.20 -6.37 11.07
N TYR A 77 -4.31 -5.11 10.63
CA TYR A 77 -5.30 -4.14 11.10
C TYR A 77 -6.65 -4.22 10.37
N ALA A 78 -6.80 -5.11 9.37
CA ALA A 78 -8.07 -5.22 8.67
C ALA A 78 -9.16 -5.74 9.61
N SER A 79 -10.40 -5.31 9.37
CA SER A 79 -11.55 -5.72 10.18
C SER A 79 -11.65 -7.25 10.26
N ASN A 80 -11.70 -7.80 11.47
CA ASN A 80 -11.71 -9.24 11.75
C ASN A 80 -10.50 -10.04 11.23
N ALA A 81 -9.37 -9.39 10.93
CA ALA A 81 -8.20 -10.05 10.36
C ALA A 81 -7.48 -11.05 11.28
N ARG A 82 -7.73 -11.02 12.60
CA ARG A 82 -7.08 -11.91 13.59
C ARG A 82 -5.55 -11.99 13.42
N GLY A 83 -4.92 -10.84 13.14
CA GLY A 83 -3.48 -10.71 12.91
C GLY A 83 -3.06 -10.72 11.44
N GLY A 84 -3.97 -10.80 10.48
CA GLY A 84 -3.68 -10.67 9.05
C GLY A 84 -3.06 -11.92 8.44
N VAL A 85 -2.83 -11.88 7.13
CA VAL A 85 -2.30 -13.01 6.35
C VAL A 85 -0.87 -12.76 5.91
N ILE A 86 0.00 -13.71 6.22
CA ILE A 86 1.34 -13.79 5.64
C ILE A 86 1.26 -14.75 4.46
N ALA A 87 1.27 -14.21 3.24
CA ALA A 87 1.27 -15.02 2.03
C ALA A 87 2.53 -15.91 1.95
N GLN A 88 2.43 -17.05 1.27
CA GLN A 88 3.59 -17.94 1.11
C GLN A 88 4.71 -17.26 0.31
N GLY A 89 5.91 -17.25 0.87
CA GLY A 89 7.10 -16.70 0.22
C GLY A 89 8.31 -16.71 1.14
N ALA A 90 9.49 -16.46 0.58
CA ALA A 90 10.68 -16.16 1.36
C ALA A 90 10.67 -14.67 1.73
N TYR A 91 10.98 -14.32 2.99
CA TYR A 91 11.03 -12.94 3.47
C TYR A 91 12.43 -12.70 4.04
N LYS A 92 13.18 -11.77 3.44
CA LYS A 92 14.52 -11.41 3.92
C LYS A 92 14.38 -10.68 5.26
N GLY A 93 14.87 -11.27 6.34
CA GLY A 93 14.95 -10.60 7.63
C GLY A 93 16.03 -9.53 7.63
N VAL A 94 15.70 -8.34 8.14
CA VAL A 94 16.59 -7.18 8.25
C VAL A 94 16.46 -6.55 9.64
N HIS A 95 17.52 -5.89 10.08
CA HIS A 95 17.48 -5.06 11.27
C HIS A 95 17.13 -3.63 10.86
N VAL A 96 16.08 -3.08 11.45
CA VAL A 96 15.65 -1.70 11.28
C VAL A 96 15.68 -1.05 12.66
N PRO A 97 16.37 0.09 12.87
CA PRO A 97 16.60 0.67 14.19
C PRO A 97 15.32 0.90 15.02
N ALA A 98 14.21 1.26 14.36
CA ALA A 98 12.90 1.43 14.99
C ALA A 98 12.37 0.15 15.68
N PHE A 99 12.90 -1.03 15.35
CA PHE A 99 12.47 -2.32 15.88
C PHE A 99 13.58 -3.02 16.67
N GLN A 100 13.22 -3.57 17.83
CA GLN A 100 14.12 -4.36 18.67
C GLN A 100 14.38 -5.78 18.14
N CYS A 101 13.60 -6.21 17.13
CA CYS A 101 13.70 -7.53 16.51
C CYS A 101 13.93 -7.39 15.00
N THR A 102 14.40 -8.48 14.39
CA THR A 102 14.44 -8.59 12.92
C THR A 102 13.03 -8.56 12.36
N ILE A 103 12.80 -7.70 11.37
CA ILE A 103 11.56 -7.65 10.59
C ILE A 103 11.84 -7.98 9.12
N PRO A 104 10.83 -8.36 8.30
CA PRO A 104 11.03 -8.48 6.86
C PRO A 104 11.46 -7.16 6.21
N ALA A 105 12.29 -7.23 5.17
CA ALA A 105 12.51 -6.10 4.27
C ALA A 105 11.19 -5.76 3.56
N LEU A 106 10.96 -4.46 3.31
CA LEU A 106 9.87 -4.01 2.47
C LEU A 106 10.28 -4.18 1.01
N GLU A 107 9.58 -5.05 0.29
CA GLU A 107 9.87 -5.35 -1.11
C GLU A 107 8.80 -4.77 -2.03
N LEU A 108 9.23 -3.95 -2.98
CA LEU A 108 8.40 -3.31 -4.01
C LEU A 108 8.79 -3.82 -5.40
N LEU A 109 7.88 -3.70 -6.36
CA LEU A 109 8.06 -4.20 -7.73
C LEU A 109 9.01 -3.30 -8.53
N TYR A 110 9.91 -3.91 -9.32
CA TYR A 110 10.78 -3.28 -10.32
C TYR A 110 11.81 -2.25 -9.79
N SER A 111 11.47 -0.96 -9.71
CA SER A 111 12.40 0.14 -9.41
C SER A 111 11.66 1.36 -8.86
N TYR A 112 12.37 2.31 -8.26
CA TYR A 112 11.79 3.60 -7.84
C TYR A 112 11.01 4.28 -8.99
N ASP A 113 11.60 4.40 -10.18
CA ASP A 113 10.95 5.00 -11.35
C ASP A 113 9.63 4.30 -11.74
N TRP A 114 9.54 2.98 -11.54
CA TRP A 114 8.30 2.25 -11.74
C TRP A 114 7.23 2.66 -10.72
N GLN A 115 7.63 2.88 -9.46
CA GLN A 115 6.73 3.24 -8.37
C GLN A 115 6.15 4.65 -8.54
N VAL A 116 7.00 5.61 -8.93
CA VAL A 116 6.62 7.04 -9.06
C VAL A 116 6.20 7.43 -10.47
N SER A 117 6.02 6.45 -11.37
CA SER A 117 5.55 6.69 -12.73
C SER A 117 4.24 7.46 -12.73
N SER A 118 4.19 8.55 -13.50
CA SER A 118 2.94 9.28 -13.74
C SER A 118 1.98 8.52 -14.65
N TYR A 119 2.40 7.43 -15.30
CA TYR A 119 1.52 6.54 -16.05
C TYR A 119 1.03 5.41 -15.15
N LEU A 120 -0.29 5.25 -15.04
CA LEU A 120 -0.89 4.08 -14.46
C LEU A 120 -0.49 2.85 -15.28
N HIS A 121 0.04 1.84 -14.59
CA HIS A 121 0.45 0.59 -15.23
C HIS A 121 -0.77 -0.19 -15.68
N ASP A 122 -0.74 -0.63 -16.94
CA ASP A 122 -1.82 -1.39 -17.57
C ASP A 122 -2.21 -2.60 -16.72
N GLN A 123 -3.41 -2.58 -16.13
CA GLN A 123 -3.88 -3.69 -15.31
C GLN A 123 -4.02 -4.97 -16.12
N GLU A 124 -4.39 -4.93 -17.40
CA GLU A 124 -4.49 -6.15 -18.24
C GLU A 124 -3.16 -6.89 -18.32
N LEU A 125 -2.04 -6.16 -18.30
CA LEU A 125 -0.69 -6.71 -18.38
C LEU A 125 -0.02 -6.95 -17.01
N TYR A 126 -0.34 -6.14 -16.00
CA TYR A 126 0.38 -6.09 -14.73
C TYR A 126 -0.44 -6.44 -13.48
N CYS A 127 -1.75 -6.68 -13.61
CA CYS A 127 -2.66 -6.99 -12.49
C CYS A 127 -2.10 -8.05 -11.54
N GLU A 128 -1.69 -9.21 -12.04
CA GLU A 128 -1.15 -10.28 -11.17
C GLU A 128 0.10 -9.81 -10.40
N LYS A 129 0.99 -9.04 -11.04
CA LYS A 129 2.23 -8.55 -10.41
C LYS A 129 1.93 -7.49 -9.35
N GLN A 130 0.99 -6.58 -9.63
CA GLN A 130 0.58 -5.56 -8.67
C GLN A 130 -0.19 -6.17 -7.49
N ASN A 131 -1.02 -7.19 -7.74
CA ASN A 131 -1.66 -7.97 -6.67
C ASN A 131 -0.63 -8.69 -5.81
N ILE A 132 0.39 -9.30 -6.40
CA ILE A 132 1.46 -9.95 -5.64
C ILE A 132 2.23 -8.91 -4.82
N GLU A 133 2.55 -7.74 -5.37
CA GLU A 133 3.18 -6.65 -4.60
C GLU A 133 2.31 -6.26 -3.39
N LEU A 134 1.01 -6.07 -3.58
CA LEU A 134 0.07 -5.79 -2.49
C LEU A 134 0.02 -6.93 -1.46
N MET A 135 0.06 -8.19 -1.88
CA MET A 135 0.14 -9.34 -0.97
C MET A 135 1.45 -9.36 -0.17
N ARG A 136 2.56 -8.91 -0.76
CA ARG A 136 3.86 -8.79 -0.07
C ARG A 136 3.82 -7.67 0.97
N ILE A 137 3.17 -6.55 0.64
CA ILE A 137 2.95 -5.46 1.60
C ILE A 137 2.02 -5.91 2.73
N ASP A 138 0.92 -6.61 2.43
CA ASP A 138 0.03 -7.19 3.45
C ASP A 138 0.79 -8.17 4.36
N ALA A 139 1.67 -9.00 3.79
CA ALA A 139 2.49 -9.92 4.56
C ALA A 139 3.49 -9.18 5.46
N TRP A 140 4.09 -8.08 4.97
CA TRP A 140 4.94 -7.21 5.79
C TRP A 140 4.15 -6.61 6.96
N LEU A 141 2.99 -5.99 6.68
CA LEU A 141 2.08 -5.41 7.68
C LEU A 141 1.58 -6.47 8.67
N SER A 142 1.41 -7.70 8.21
CA SER A 142 1.01 -8.84 9.03
C SER A 142 2.15 -9.36 9.90
N TYR A 143 3.38 -9.44 9.39
CA TYR A 143 4.55 -9.81 10.19
C TYR A 143 4.83 -8.75 11.26
N VAL A 144 4.95 -7.49 10.84
CA VAL A 144 5.31 -6.38 11.72
C VAL A 144 4.18 -6.08 12.71
N GLY A 145 2.93 -6.23 12.30
CA GLY A 145 1.76 -6.09 13.18
C GLY A 145 1.71 -7.12 14.32
N ARG A 146 2.46 -8.23 14.23
CA ARG A 146 2.59 -9.23 15.30
C ARG A 146 3.75 -8.96 16.26
N THR A 147 4.59 -7.97 15.98
CA THR A 147 5.65 -7.58 16.92
C THR A 147 5.05 -6.90 18.14
N ASP A 148 5.71 -6.98 19.29
CA ASP A 148 5.23 -6.32 20.52
C ASP A 148 5.16 -4.79 20.33
N MET A 149 6.04 -4.21 19.50
CA MET A 149 6.06 -2.77 19.23
C MET A 149 4.79 -2.26 18.53
N ILE A 150 4.10 -3.11 17.77
CA ILE A 150 2.84 -2.74 17.09
C ILE A 150 1.63 -3.35 17.79
N SER A 151 1.64 -4.66 18.07
CA SER A 151 0.50 -5.35 18.68
C SER A 151 0.21 -4.89 20.12
N ARG A 152 1.21 -4.33 20.80
CA ARG A 152 1.09 -3.72 22.13
C ARG A 152 1.62 -2.29 22.11
N GLY A 153 1.66 -1.68 20.93
CA GLY A 153 2.08 -0.28 20.75
C GLY A 153 1.12 0.67 21.47
N PRO A 154 1.61 1.83 21.92
CA PRO A 154 0.83 2.78 22.70
C PRO A 154 -0.39 3.32 21.95
N ARG A 155 -0.39 3.35 20.61
CA ARG A 155 -1.49 3.87 19.80
C ARG A 155 -2.46 2.81 19.26
N ASP A 156 -2.30 1.55 19.66
CA ASP A 156 -3.19 0.44 19.27
C ASP A 156 -3.49 0.42 17.75
N LEU A 157 -2.41 0.48 16.95
CA LEU A 157 -2.53 0.63 15.50
C LEU A 157 -3.27 -0.51 14.82
N LEU A 158 -3.40 -1.68 15.45
CA LEU A 158 -4.21 -2.77 14.91
C LEU A 158 -5.70 -2.43 14.86
N ASN A 159 -6.16 -1.49 15.68
CA ASN A 159 -7.52 -0.95 15.63
C ASN A 159 -7.57 0.45 15.00
N GLY A 160 -6.51 1.27 15.19
CA GLY A 160 -6.48 2.67 14.78
C GLY A 160 -5.97 2.95 13.36
N ALA A 161 -5.20 2.06 12.75
CA ALA A 161 -4.51 2.35 11.48
C ALA A 161 -5.44 2.81 10.34
N PRO A 162 -6.61 2.19 10.09
CA PRO A 162 -7.50 2.66 9.02
C PRO A 162 -7.99 4.10 9.18
N ALA A 163 -8.31 4.51 10.42
CA ALA A 163 -8.74 5.87 10.70
C ALA A 163 -7.60 6.87 10.49
N LEU A 164 -6.39 6.52 10.92
CA LEU A 164 -5.23 7.37 10.76
C LEU A 164 -4.78 7.48 9.29
N VAL A 165 -4.81 6.40 8.51
CA VAL A 165 -4.55 6.44 7.06
C VAL A 165 -5.56 7.35 6.35
N GLN A 166 -6.83 7.30 6.75
CA GLN A 166 -7.87 8.19 6.23
C GLN A 166 -7.61 9.66 6.60
N LEU A 167 -7.18 9.93 7.82
CA LEU A 167 -6.85 11.28 8.28
C LEU A 167 -5.64 11.84 7.54
N LEU A 168 -4.55 11.09 7.45
CA LEU A 168 -3.32 11.50 6.78
C LEU A 168 -3.58 11.78 5.28
N GLN A 169 -4.30 10.88 4.59
CA GLN A 169 -4.66 11.17 3.19
C GLN A 169 -5.50 12.44 3.07
N ALA A 170 -6.46 12.67 3.97
CA ALA A 170 -7.31 13.85 3.90
C ALA A 170 -6.53 15.15 4.17
N GLU A 171 -5.55 15.12 5.08
CA GLU A 171 -4.70 16.26 5.41
C GLU A 171 -3.80 16.65 4.22
N PHE A 172 -3.13 15.66 3.62
CA PHE A 172 -2.09 15.92 2.62
C PHE A 172 -2.53 15.75 1.16
N GLU A 173 -3.80 15.44 0.87
CA GLU A 173 -4.29 15.16 -0.49
C GLU A 173 -3.94 16.28 -1.48
N VAL A 174 -4.18 17.53 -1.06
CA VAL A 174 -3.95 18.73 -1.89
C VAL A 174 -2.46 18.93 -2.13
N ASP A 175 -1.62 18.70 -1.13
CA ASP A 175 -0.18 18.83 -1.26
C ASP A 175 0.38 17.75 -2.19
N PHE A 176 -0.04 16.50 -2.01
CA PHE A 176 0.31 15.41 -2.92
C PHE A 176 -0.11 15.68 -4.37
N MET A 177 -1.25 16.32 -4.58
CA MET A 177 -1.73 16.65 -5.92
C MET A 177 -0.88 17.72 -6.61
N ASN A 178 -0.30 18.65 -5.85
CA ASN A 178 0.34 19.86 -6.38
C ASN A 178 1.88 19.87 -6.26
N ILE A 179 2.46 18.84 -5.64
CA ILE A 179 3.91 18.75 -5.45
C ILE A 179 4.69 18.77 -6.78
N ASP A 180 5.81 19.48 -6.82
CA ASP A 180 6.72 19.46 -7.97
C ASP A 180 7.52 18.15 -7.99
N LEU A 181 7.14 17.25 -8.89
CA LEU A 181 7.81 15.96 -9.09
C LEU A 181 9.03 16.04 -10.01
N SER A 182 9.48 17.24 -10.40
CA SER A 182 10.61 17.38 -11.31
C SER A 182 11.95 17.07 -10.62
N ALA A 183 12.84 16.36 -11.32
CA ALA A 183 14.19 16.04 -10.83
C ALA A 183 15.16 17.24 -10.81
N LYS A 184 14.65 18.48 -10.84
CA LYS A 184 15.45 19.71 -10.76
C LYS A 184 15.62 20.12 -9.29
N GLU A 185 16.56 21.03 -9.02
CA GLU A 185 16.93 21.48 -7.66
C GLU A 185 15.75 21.94 -6.78
N GLY A 186 14.58 22.28 -7.35
CA GLY A 186 13.36 22.60 -6.59
C GLY A 186 12.51 21.38 -6.20
N GLY A 187 12.18 20.49 -7.15
CA GLY A 187 11.23 19.39 -6.88
C GLY A 187 11.70 18.38 -5.84
N HIS A 188 13.00 18.06 -5.77
CA HIS A 188 13.51 17.18 -4.71
C HIS A 188 13.41 17.82 -3.31
N GLN A 189 13.64 19.13 -3.21
CA GLN A 189 13.51 19.85 -1.94
C GLN A 189 12.04 19.92 -1.50
N ASP A 190 11.11 20.11 -2.45
CA ASP A 190 9.67 20.10 -2.17
C ASP A 190 9.20 18.71 -1.69
N ILE A 191 9.71 17.63 -2.30
CA ILE A 191 9.46 16.24 -1.87
C ILE A 191 9.96 16.02 -0.44
N GLN A 192 11.19 16.42 -0.13
CA GLN A 192 11.76 16.28 1.21
C GLN A 192 10.99 17.10 2.24
N GLY A 193 10.67 18.36 1.94
CA GLY A 193 9.90 19.21 2.83
C GLY A 193 8.51 18.66 3.12
N LEU A 194 7.84 18.07 2.11
CA LEU A 194 6.53 17.43 2.35
C LEU A 194 6.65 16.10 3.11
N ALA A 195 7.72 15.34 2.88
CA ALA A 195 8.00 14.14 3.67
C ALA A 195 8.22 14.48 5.14
N ASP A 196 8.99 15.54 5.43
CA ASP A 196 9.18 16.05 6.79
C ASP A 196 7.85 16.47 7.43
N ASN A 197 6.98 17.18 6.71
CA ASN A 197 5.66 17.54 7.21
C ASN A 197 4.78 16.31 7.53
N VAL A 198 4.83 15.26 6.71
CA VAL A 198 4.14 14.00 6.98
C VAL A 198 4.69 13.34 8.25
N MET A 199 6.02 13.37 8.45
CA MET A 199 6.65 12.83 9.65
C MET A 199 6.34 13.65 10.91
N ASP A 200 6.27 14.97 10.81
CA ASP A 200 5.84 15.86 11.88
C ASP A 200 4.38 15.57 12.27
N PHE A 201 3.48 15.40 11.29
CA PHE A 201 2.10 14.98 11.55
C PHE A 201 2.03 13.65 12.30
N LEU A 202 2.81 12.64 11.90
CA LEU A 202 2.84 11.35 12.60
C LEU A 202 3.43 11.47 14.01
N THR A 203 4.34 12.41 14.24
CA THR A 203 4.91 12.72 15.54
C THR A 203 3.90 13.44 16.44
N ASP A 204 3.11 14.35 15.89
CA ASP A 204 2.02 15.05 16.59
C ASP A 204 0.88 14.10 16.98
N GLU A 205 0.66 13.04 16.19
CA GLU A 205 -0.19 11.89 16.55
C GLU A 205 0.46 10.98 17.61
N GLU A 206 1.56 11.40 18.24
CA GLU A 206 2.36 10.73 19.29
C GLU A 206 2.74 9.27 18.96
N LEU A 207 2.95 8.98 17.67
CA LEU A 207 3.45 7.68 17.26
C LEU A 207 4.94 7.56 17.53
N ASN A 208 5.37 6.41 18.05
CA ASN A 208 6.79 6.09 18.10
C ASN A 208 7.31 5.68 16.71
N GLU A 209 8.64 5.65 16.53
CA GLU A 209 9.28 5.34 15.23
C GLU A 209 8.76 4.05 14.56
N ALA A 210 8.50 2.98 15.33
CA ALA A 210 7.98 1.73 14.77
C ALA A 210 6.55 1.89 14.25
N GLU A 211 5.72 2.61 15.01
CA GLU A 211 4.34 2.95 14.64
C GLU A 211 4.28 3.89 13.43
N GLN A 212 5.18 4.88 13.36
CA GLN A 212 5.31 5.78 12.21
C GLN A 212 5.63 4.99 10.93
N LEU A 213 6.67 4.15 10.96
CA LEU A 213 7.03 3.29 9.84
C LEU A 213 5.86 2.35 9.46
N TYR A 214 5.16 1.79 10.44
CA TYR A 214 4.00 0.93 10.18
C TYR A 214 2.88 1.66 9.43
N ILE A 215 2.58 2.90 9.81
CA ILE A 215 1.55 3.72 9.17
C ILE A 215 1.97 4.19 7.78
N LEU A 216 3.24 4.54 7.55
CA LEU A 216 3.74 4.85 6.22
C LEU A 216 3.53 3.67 5.26
N VAL A 217 3.82 2.44 5.69
CA VAL A 217 3.58 1.25 4.87
C VAL A 217 2.08 0.96 4.68
N ALA A 218 1.25 1.20 5.70
CA ALA A 218 -0.20 1.08 5.59
C ALA A 218 -0.80 2.09 4.58
N LEU A 219 -0.29 3.32 4.58
CA LEU A 219 -0.67 4.35 3.61
C LEU A 219 -0.19 3.97 2.20
N LEU A 220 1.07 3.56 2.04
CA LEU A 220 1.60 3.09 0.75
C LEU A 220 0.71 1.99 0.16
N ARG A 221 0.30 1.03 1.00
CA ARG A 221 -0.61 -0.05 0.63
C ARG A 221 -1.93 0.49 0.09
N ALA A 222 -2.56 1.41 0.82
CA ALA A 222 -3.82 2.02 0.42
C ALA A 222 -3.71 2.78 -0.92
N VAL A 223 -2.66 3.59 -1.07
CA VAL A 223 -2.39 4.35 -2.30
C VAL A 223 -2.16 3.41 -3.49
N LYS A 224 -1.47 2.28 -3.29
CA LYS A 224 -1.28 1.26 -4.33
C LYS A 224 -2.57 0.53 -4.72
N VAL A 225 -3.45 0.24 -3.76
CA VAL A 225 -4.79 -0.28 -4.06
C VAL A 225 -5.55 0.73 -4.93
N CYS A 226 -5.53 2.01 -4.56
CA CYS A 226 -6.14 3.08 -5.32
C CYS A 226 -5.59 3.16 -6.75
N GLN A 227 -4.27 3.04 -6.96
CA GLN A 227 -3.68 2.97 -8.29
C GLN A 227 -4.21 1.77 -9.10
N CYS A 228 -4.35 0.61 -8.46
CA CYS A 228 -4.88 -0.57 -9.13
C CYS A 228 -6.35 -0.40 -9.53
N VAL A 229 -7.16 0.24 -8.67
CA VAL A 229 -8.56 0.58 -8.97
C VAL A 229 -8.67 1.56 -10.13
N LEU A 230 -7.84 2.61 -10.18
CA LEU A 230 -7.88 3.57 -11.30
C LEU A 230 -7.40 2.97 -12.62
N ALA A 231 -6.41 2.08 -12.56
CA ALA A 231 -5.86 1.42 -13.73
C ALA A 231 -6.73 0.27 -14.24
N GLY A 232 -7.70 -0.18 -13.44
CA GLY A 232 -8.56 -1.32 -13.74
C GLY A 232 -9.58 -1.02 -14.84
N SER A 233 -9.89 -2.04 -15.64
CA SER A 233 -10.89 -1.93 -16.69
C SER A 233 -12.27 -1.61 -16.11
N SER A 234 -13.08 -0.86 -16.87
CA SER A 234 -14.45 -0.57 -16.47
C SER A 234 -15.27 -1.86 -16.37
N THR A 235 -15.89 -2.11 -15.22
CA THR A 235 -16.82 -3.22 -15.02
C THR A 235 -18.28 -2.78 -15.09
N ALA A 236 -18.54 -1.54 -15.52
CA ALA A 236 -19.89 -1.01 -15.63
C ALA A 236 -20.78 -1.86 -16.55
N GLU A 237 -20.23 -2.36 -17.67
CA GLU A 237 -20.96 -3.24 -18.60
C GLU A 237 -21.28 -4.59 -17.96
N ILE A 238 -20.35 -5.21 -17.23
CA ILE A 238 -20.60 -6.47 -16.51
C ILE A 238 -21.68 -6.27 -15.44
N HIS A 239 -21.60 -5.17 -14.69
CA HIS A 239 -22.61 -4.82 -13.69
C HIS A 239 -24.00 -4.61 -14.33
N GLU A 240 -24.06 -3.93 -15.48
CA GLU A 240 -25.29 -3.74 -16.24
C GLU A 240 -25.87 -5.07 -16.75
N ILE A 241 -25.02 -5.99 -17.23
CA ILE A 241 -25.43 -7.35 -17.60
C ILE A 241 -26.02 -8.06 -16.38
N LEU A 242 -25.30 -8.09 -15.24
CA LEU A 242 -25.76 -8.77 -14.03
C LEU A 242 -27.08 -8.21 -13.48
N LEU A 243 -27.34 -6.91 -13.64
CA LEU A 243 -28.59 -6.27 -13.24
C LEU A 243 -29.75 -6.49 -14.23
N LYS A 244 -29.45 -6.60 -15.52
CA LYS A 244 -30.48 -6.73 -16.58
C LYS A 244 -30.77 -8.18 -16.97
N ASP A 245 -29.87 -9.11 -16.67
CA ASP A 245 -30.04 -10.51 -17.05
C ASP A 245 -30.87 -11.29 -16.02
N VAL A 246 -32.06 -11.71 -16.44
CA VAL A 246 -33.09 -12.38 -15.62
C VAL A 246 -32.60 -13.71 -15.03
N GLN A 247 -31.58 -14.35 -15.61
CA GLN A 247 -30.99 -15.58 -15.06
C GLN A 247 -30.20 -15.35 -13.76
N ALA A 248 -29.71 -14.15 -13.48
CA ALA A 248 -29.03 -13.82 -12.22
C ALA A 248 -30.01 -13.62 -11.04
N HIS A 249 -31.32 -13.58 -11.29
CA HIS A 249 -32.36 -13.37 -10.27
C HIS A 249 -33.21 -14.62 -9.98
N LEU A 250 -32.88 -15.76 -10.58
CA LEU A 250 -33.66 -17.01 -10.50
C LEU A 250 -32.90 -18.21 -9.93
N VAL A 251 -31.82 -18.00 -9.18
CA VAL A 251 -31.09 -19.06 -8.44
C VAL A 251 -31.08 -18.76 -6.95
#